data_AF-A0A951HT78-F1
#
_entry.id   AF-A0A951HT78-F1
#
_cell.length_a   1.000
_cell.length_b   1.000
_cell.length_c   1.000
_cell.angle_alpha   90.00
_cell.angle_beta   90.00
_cell.angle_gamma   90.00
#
_symmetry.space_group_name_H-M   'P 1'
#
loop_
_entity.id
_entity.type
_entity.pdbx_description
1 polymer ?
#
loop_
_entity_poly.entity_id
_entity_poly.type
_entity_poly.pdbx_seq_one_letter_code
_entity_poly.pdbx_strand_id
1 'polypeptide(L)'
;MEATVAVWFAALAAILLLRLATGAIPLDGLLKHDRRTLTFQFHRLQLVAVTLMMAGGYLILAIARGGHAQSLPDVTPPFLLAVAGSHLTYLGNKFALTRTLGG
;
A
#
# COMPACT_ATOMS: atom_id res chain seq x y z
N MET A 1 -7.62 -22.80 5.44
CA MET A 1 -8.44 -21.93 4.56
C MET A 1 -8.93 -22.79 3.41
N GLU A 2 -10.25 -22.88 3.19
CA GLU A 2 -10.75 -23.59 2.01
C GLU A 2 -10.29 -22.87 0.75
N ALA A 3 -9.75 -23.62 -0.22
CA ALA A 3 -9.19 -23.07 -1.46
C ALA A 3 -10.14 -22.09 -2.17
N THR A 4 -11.45 -22.31 -2.02
CA THR A 4 -12.54 -21.46 -2.48
C THR A 4 -12.42 -20.00 -2.03
N VAL A 5 -12.05 -19.77 -0.76
CA VAL A 5 -11.92 -18.41 -0.20
C VAL A 5 -10.70 -17.69 -0.80
N ALA A 6 -9.57 -18.40 -0.94
CA ALA A 6 -8.37 -17.84 -1.55
C ALA A 6 -8.58 -17.49 -3.03
N VAL A 7 -9.25 -18.36 -3.78
CA VAL A 7 -9.63 -18.11 -5.18
C VAL A 7 -10.57 -16.91 -5.30
N TRP A 8 -11.53 -16.78 -4.38
CA TRP A 8 -12.44 -15.62 -4.37
C TRP A 8 -11.69 -14.30 -4.15
N PHE A 9 -10.79 -14.24 -3.17
CA PHE A 9 -9.95 -13.06 -2.94
C PHE A 9 -9.02 -12.76 -4.11
N ALA A 10 -8.44 -13.79 -4.75
CA ALA A 10 -7.60 -13.62 -5.93
C ALA A 10 -8.39 -13.04 -7.11
N ALA A 11 -9.62 -13.54 -7.35
CA ALA A 11 -10.50 -13.01 -8.39
C ALA A 11 -10.89 -11.54 -8.10
N LEU A 12 -11.17 -11.22 -6.84
CA LEU A 12 -11.52 -9.86 -6.43
C LEU A 12 -10.33 -8.90 -6.60
N ALA A 13 -9.13 -9.32 -6.21
CA ALA A 13 -7.90 -8.58 -6.44
C ALA A 13 -7.64 -8.34 -7.93
N ALA A 14 -7.83 -9.35 -8.78
CA ALA A 14 -7.68 -9.22 -10.22
C ALA A 14 -8.69 -8.21 -10.83
N ILE A 15 -9.95 -8.25 -10.40
CA ILE A 15 -10.98 -7.30 -10.84
C ILE A 15 -10.62 -5.87 -10.39
N LEU A 16 -10.15 -5.69 -9.16
CA LEU A 16 -9.72 -4.38 -8.67
C LEU A 16 -8.52 -3.85 -9.47
N LEU A 17 -7.51 -4.68 -9.72
CA LEU A 17 -6.35 -4.32 -10.56
C LEU A 17 -6.78 -3.93 -11.97
N LEU A 18 -7.70 -4.69 -12.57
CA LEU A 18 -8.26 -4.37 -13.88
C LEU A 18 -8.97 -3.01 -13.85
N ARG A 19 -9.82 -2.76 -12.85
CA ARG A 19 -10.56 -1.50 -12.69
C ARG A 19 -9.65 -0.31 -12.44
N LEU A 20 -8.52 -0.52 -11.75
CA LEU A 20 -7.46 0.48 -11.58
C LEU A 20 -6.76 0.77 -12.90
N ALA A 21 -6.40 -0.27 -13.67
CA ALA A 21 -5.74 -0.14 -14.97
C ALA A 21 -6.63 0.52 -16.03
N THR A 22 -7.94 0.21 -16.04
CA THR A 22 -8.91 0.85 -16.94
C THR A 22 -9.31 2.26 -16.49
N GLY A 23 -8.78 2.75 -15.36
CA GLY A 23 -9.12 4.07 -14.81
C GLY A 23 -10.57 4.18 -14.30
N ALA A 24 -11.29 3.06 -14.17
CA ALA A 24 -12.65 3.05 -13.64
C ALA A 24 -12.66 3.37 -12.13
N ILE A 25 -11.56 3.06 -11.44
CA ILE A 25 -11.29 3.53 -10.09
C ILE A 25 -10.28 4.69 -10.21
N PRO A 26 -10.69 5.94 -9.94
CA PRO A 26 -9.81 7.09 -10.07
C PRO A 26 -8.72 7.07 -9.00
N LEU A 27 -7.47 6.90 -9.43
CA LEU A 27 -6.28 6.94 -8.58
C LEU A 27 -5.82 8.37 -8.23
N ASP A 28 -6.51 9.38 -8.75
CA ASP A 28 -6.14 10.79 -8.56
C ASP A 28 -6.07 11.19 -7.09
N GLY A 29 -7.01 10.74 -6.25
CA GLY A 29 -6.98 11.04 -4.82
C GLY A 29 -5.84 10.34 -4.06
N LEU A 30 -5.29 9.27 -4.64
CA LEU A 30 -4.20 8.50 -4.04
C LEU A 30 -2.83 9.05 -4.47
N LEU A 31 -2.69 9.44 -5.74
CA LEU A 31 -1.41 9.79 -6.36
C LEU A 31 -1.22 11.29 -6.61
N LYS A 32 -2.31 12.07 -6.63
CA LYS A 32 -2.31 13.53 -6.80
C LYS A 32 -2.77 14.20 -5.50
N HIS A 33 -2.36 15.45 -5.30
CA HIS A 33 -2.73 16.23 -4.13
C HIS A 33 -4.08 16.93 -4.30
N ASP A 34 -4.40 17.37 -5.54
CA ASP A 34 -5.66 18.01 -5.91
C ASP A 34 -6.04 17.57 -7.34
N ARG A 35 -7.33 17.48 -7.66
CA ARG A 35 -7.84 17.15 -9.01
C ARG A 35 -7.35 18.16 -10.07
N ARG A 36 -7.00 19.37 -9.65
CA ARG A 36 -6.47 20.45 -10.51
C ARG A 36 -4.96 20.42 -10.69
N THR A 37 -4.20 19.78 -9.80
CA THR A 37 -2.76 19.64 -9.97
C THR A 37 -2.43 18.37 -10.74
N LEU A 38 -1.90 18.53 -11.95
CA LEU A 38 -1.39 17.44 -12.79
C LEU A 38 -0.12 16.79 -12.24
N THR A 39 0.47 17.36 -11.18
CA THR A 39 1.76 16.94 -10.65
C THR A 39 1.64 15.67 -9.83
N PHE A 40 2.14 14.58 -10.39
CA PHE A 40 2.24 13.29 -9.75
C PHE A 40 3.20 13.35 -8.55
N GLN A 41 2.75 12.91 -7.36
CA GLN A 41 3.54 13.00 -6.14
C GLN A 41 4.32 11.70 -5.94
N PHE A 42 5.61 11.69 -6.30
CA PHE A 42 6.49 10.52 -6.19
C PHE A 42 6.45 9.87 -4.80
N HIS A 43 6.44 10.67 -3.73
CA HIS A 43 6.38 10.19 -2.35
C HIS A 43 5.10 9.40 -2.02
N ARG A 44 3.97 9.70 -2.67
CA ARG A 44 2.72 8.95 -2.49
C ARG A 44 2.77 7.61 -3.21
N LEU A 45 3.34 7.59 -4.41
CA LEU A 45 3.61 6.35 -5.13
C LEU A 45 4.55 5.45 -4.33
N GLN A 46 5.62 6.02 -3.75
CA GLN A 46 6.53 5.29 -2.86
C GLN A 46 5.76 4.68 -1.68
N LEU A 47 4.88 5.45 -1.03
CA LEU A 47 4.10 4.96 0.11
C LEU A 47 3.21 3.78 -0.28
N VAL A 48 2.47 3.92 -1.39
CA VAL A 48 1.63 2.84 -1.93
C VAL A 48 2.46 1.61 -2.30
N ALA A 49 3.62 1.80 -2.95
CA ALA A 49 4.51 0.72 -3.35
C ALA A 49 5.08 -0.02 -2.13
N VAL A 50 5.54 0.70 -1.10
CA VAL A 50 6.03 0.11 0.14
C VAL A 50 4.90 -0.65 0.85
N THR A 51 3.70 -0.07 0.96
CA THR A 51 2.55 -0.75 1.57
C THR A 51 2.20 -2.05 0.83
N LEU A 52 2.16 -2.03 -0.50
CA LEU A 52 1.88 -3.22 -1.30
C LEU A 52 2.98 -4.28 -1.19
N MET A 53 4.25 -3.86 -1.21
CA MET A 53 5.38 -4.78 -1.06
C MET A 53 5.34 -5.48 0.30
N MET A 54 5.06 -4.73 1.37
CA MET A 54 4.95 -5.26 2.72
C MET A 54 3.73 -6.18 2.86
N ALA A 55 2.56 -5.76 2.40
CA ALA A 55 1.35 -6.57 2.44
C ALA A 55 1.52 -7.89 1.66
N GLY A 56 2.12 -7.83 0.46
CA GLY A 56 2.42 -9.00 -0.35
C GLY A 56 3.45 -9.93 0.32
N GLY A 57 4.54 -9.37 0.86
CA GLY A 57 5.55 -10.13 1.59
C GLY A 57 4.96 -10.86 2.82
N TYR A 58 4.13 -10.16 3.59
CA TYR A 58 3.43 -10.74 4.73
C TYR A 58 2.47 -11.86 4.31
N LEU A 59 1.71 -11.66 3.22
CA LEU A 59 0.79 -12.66 2.68
C LEU A 59 1.53 -13.92 2.23
N ILE A 60 2.65 -13.79 1.52
CA ILE A 60 3.49 -14.93 1.11
C ILE A 60 3.99 -15.69 2.35
N LEU A 61 4.46 -14.98 3.37
CA LEU A 61 4.95 -15.58 4.60
C LEU A 61 3.85 -16.29 5.38
N ALA A 62 2.64 -15.72 5.41
CA ALA A 62 1.46 -16.32 6.03
C ALA A 62 1.00 -17.59 5.29
N ILE A 63 1.02 -17.59 3.95
CA ILE A 63 0.72 -18.78 3.14
C ILE A 63 1.78 -19.86 3.36
N ALA A 64 3.08 -19.49 3.40
CA ALA A 64 4.17 -20.42 3.65
C ALA A 64 4.10 -21.10 5.04
N ARG A 65 3.49 -20.43 6.04
CA ARG A 65 3.22 -20.99 7.37
C ARG A 65 1.88 -21.73 7.48
N GLY A 66 1.25 -22.04 6.35
CA GLY A 66 0.04 -22.86 6.29
C GLY A 66 -1.27 -22.11 6.52
N GLY A 67 -1.27 -20.76 6.55
CA GLY A 67 -2.49 -19.96 6.52
C GLY A 67 -3.45 -20.14 7.71
N HIS A 68 -2.96 -20.69 8.82
CA HIS A 68 -3.74 -20.82 10.06
C HIS A 68 -3.61 -19.52 10.87
N ALA A 69 -4.73 -19.01 11.39
CA ALA A 69 -4.75 -17.77 12.18
C ALA A 69 -3.86 -17.84 13.45
N GLN A 70 -3.63 -19.05 13.97
CA GLN A 70 -2.72 -19.31 15.10
C GLN A 70 -1.23 -19.36 14.70
N SER A 71 -0.92 -19.27 13.41
CA SER A 71 0.45 -19.38 12.86
C SER A 71 0.79 -18.18 11.96
N LEU A 72 0.04 -17.08 12.11
CA LEU A 72 0.37 -15.83 11.44
C LEU A 72 1.79 -15.43 11.82
N PRO A 73 2.64 -15.08 10.85
CA PRO A 73 4.00 -14.70 11.15
C PRO A 73 4.02 -13.43 11.99
N ASP A 74 4.85 -13.43 13.04
CA ASP A 74 5.14 -12.21 13.78
C ASP A 74 5.80 -11.20 12.87
N VAL A 75 5.36 -9.96 12.99
CA VAL A 75 5.96 -8.84 12.28
C VAL A 75 7.32 -8.55 12.91
N THR A 76 8.40 -8.84 12.20
CA THR A 76 9.75 -8.69 12.74
C THR A 76 10.14 -7.22 12.91
N PRO A 77 11.03 -6.87 13.86
CA PRO A 77 11.46 -5.49 14.08
C PRO A 77 11.97 -4.76 12.82
N PRO A 78 12.73 -5.39 11.89
CA PRO A 78 13.12 -4.74 10.64
C PRO A 78 11.93 -4.32 9.77
N PHE A 79 10.85 -5.11 9.80
CA PHE A 79 9.64 -4.84 9.05
C PHE A 79 8.91 -3.61 9.60
N LEU A 80 8.81 -3.51 10.93
CA LEU A 80 8.25 -2.34 11.60
C LEU A 80 9.07 -1.08 11.32
N LEU A 81 10.40 -1.18 11.33
CA LEU A 81 11.28 -0.04 11.03
C LEU A 81 11.13 0.45 9.59
N ALA A 82 11.00 -0.47 8.62
CA ALA A 82 10.78 -0.10 7.22
C ALA A 82 9.42 0.61 7.03
N VAL A 83 8.35 0.12 7.67
CA VAL A 83 7.05 0.80 7.65
C VAL A 83 7.14 2.16 8.32
N ALA A 84 7.63 2.22 9.56
CA ALA A 84 7.76 3.47 10.32
C ALA A 84 8.61 4.51 9.57
N GLY A 85 9.74 4.10 8.99
CA GLY A 85 10.59 4.94 8.16
C GLY A 85 9.85 5.53 6.95
N SER A 86 9.07 4.70 6.23
CA SER A 86 8.28 5.17 5.09
C SER A 86 7.23 6.23 5.47
N HIS A 87 6.59 6.08 6.65
CA HIS A 87 5.65 7.05 7.17
C HIS A 87 6.35 8.32 7.66
N LEU A 88 7.53 8.21 8.27
CA LEU A 88 8.33 9.37 8.68
C LEU A 88 8.80 10.18 7.48
N THR A 89 9.27 9.55 6.41
CA THR A 89 9.63 10.26 5.16
C THR A 89 8.42 10.99 4.57
N TYR A 90 7.25 10.33 4.54
CA TYR A 90 6.02 10.94 4.06
C TYR A 90 5.58 12.14 4.92
N LEU A 91 5.58 11.98 6.24
CA LEU A 91 5.22 13.06 7.17
C LEU A 91 6.20 14.22 7.07
N GLY A 92 7.50 13.95 7.02
CA GLY A 92 8.53 14.97 6.84
C GLY A 92 8.32 15.80 5.58
N ASN A 93 8.10 15.15 4.43
CA ASN A 93 7.82 15.84 3.18
C ASN A 93 6.50 16.63 3.24
N LYS A 94 5.45 16.06 3.86
CA LYS A 94 4.17 16.74 4.05
C LYS A 94 4.35 18.02 4.90
N PHE A 95 5.05 17.94 6.03
CA PHE A 95 5.33 19.09 6.89
C PHE A 95 6.16 20.17 6.18
N ALA A 96 7.15 19.77 5.38
CA ALA A 96 7.95 20.70 4.58
C ALA A 96 7.10 21.46 3.54
N LEU A 97 6.19 20.75 2.86
CA LEU A 97 5.24 21.34 1.90
C LEU A 97 4.25 22.30 2.57
N THR A 98 3.69 21.95 3.74
CA THR A 98 2.79 22.88 4.46
C THR A 98 3.51 24.14 4.92
N ARG A 99 4.80 24.03 5.28
CA ARG A 99 5.61 25.18 5.73
C ARG A 99 5.99 26.12 4.60
N THR A 100 6.10 25.60 3.38
CA THR A 100 6.47 26.37 2.17
C THR A 100 5.27 27.00 1.47
N LEU A 101 4.06 26.43 1.63
CA LEU A 101 2.80 26.98 1.08
C LEU A 101 2.02 27.85 2.08
N GLY A 102 2.48 27.94 3.33
CA GLY A 102 1.85 28.68 4.42
C GLY A 102 2.59 29.96 4.84
N GLY A 103 3.32 30.61 3.92
CA GLY A 103 3.99 31.90 4.12
C GLY A 103 3.62 32.89 3.02
#